data_AF-A0A9D8RIU6-F1
#
_entry.id   AF-A0A9D8RIU6-F1
#
_cell.length_a   1.000
_cell.length_b   1.000
_cell.length_c   1.000
_cell.angle_alpha   90.00
_cell.angle_beta   90.00
_cell.angle_gamma   90.00
#
_symmetry.space_group_name_H-M   'P 1'
#
loop_
_entity.id
_entity.type
_entity.pdbx_description
1 polymer ?
#
loop_
_entity_poly.entity_id
_entity_poly.type
_entity_poly.pdbx_seq_one_letter_code
_entity_poly.pdbx_strand_id
1 'polypeptide(L)'
;MGRCYYLKNENFVKLDAVLNLLQKVFDDKKCKIKLIEFNPSEVEGGLYYMEGESTRGVQLTYENDSIVVRLNVLCNVPDYIIAKFIMYLLSQSMEKDFVDKEGNVINPEDYFTEENIQDLMEKDAKTVISSITKMEDRYITIPGIVRKIYLGKKIAGYSLDKEISPGALVKIFETLINYVQYELPDYDMPSAALIRPKDSQKEEDFIKIRMMFEGKPYILQDYDYLMIRADKNSNEIIFIDNDDLLEIAPKVFDKDSEYSNPDDFTVVFPKLEGDSWKRFVNLAREKNHKELLEAQPVAKPVNLTPGYNPETDEDEEDEDSYQCHGNHWDCVVADLEKEFAGLLKTAVEKASVICGEVETDYNLDEGTQHGRIAELEYSEKPEDEISIRLIICHTEESNQLISMYPCVKAGVSILLKITEITEWQNGVEAWIRGELADGRSISFFDANYAVNKDKYKIDEQYNFVIGALAYNAKEPESKGFSFEGQKAIDFKAKLGEAPEYDEDGNVKPIYFSTETLCALFQTSPALDDAEYITTVEDIKTVSALGKSFWKFDTLYRSEDDGDSKIPTFVLKSEKNKALDKATQIQGFLWLTGYLAEVLIK
;
A
#
# COMPACT_ATOMS: atom_id res chain seq x y z
N MET A 1 -21.91 -1.29 15.64
CA MET A 1 -23.33 -0.86 15.52
C MET A 1 -23.89 -1.49 14.25
N GLY A 2 -24.55 -2.64 14.37
CA GLY A 2 -25.07 -3.37 13.21
C GLY A 2 -26.22 -4.27 13.64
N ARG A 3 -27.00 -4.72 12.66
CA ARG A 3 -28.10 -5.67 12.85
C ARG A 3 -27.61 -7.02 12.33
N CYS A 4 -27.80 -8.06 13.14
CA CYS A 4 -27.45 -9.43 12.79
C CYS A 4 -28.73 -10.27 12.82
N TYR A 5 -28.88 -11.10 11.79
CA TYR A 5 -29.94 -12.09 11.69
C TYR A 5 -29.32 -13.47 11.56
N TYR A 6 -29.80 -14.41 12.35
CA TYR A 6 -29.19 -15.74 12.51
C TYR A 6 -30.10 -16.82 11.96
N LEU A 7 -29.57 -17.69 11.11
CA LEU A 7 -30.22 -18.90 10.63
C LEU A 7 -29.41 -20.11 11.06
N LYS A 8 -29.92 -20.88 12.03
CA LYS A 8 -29.19 -22.02 12.59
C LYS A 8 -28.96 -23.10 11.52
N ASN A 9 -27.71 -23.39 11.19
CA ASN A 9 -27.38 -24.40 10.18
C ASN A 9 -26.03 -25.06 10.44
N GLU A 10 -25.96 -26.38 10.24
CA GLU A 10 -24.74 -27.17 10.49
C GLU A 10 -23.66 -27.00 9.42
N ASN A 11 -24.01 -26.42 8.27
CA ASN A 11 -23.07 -26.18 7.19
C ASN A 11 -23.24 -24.75 6.66
N PHE A 12 -22.15 -24.17 6.17
CA PHE A 12 -22.24 -22.91 5.45
C PHE A 12 -22.76 -23.09 4.02
N VAL A 13 -23.07 -21.97 3.37
CA VAL A 13 -23.53 -21.94 1.98
C VAL A 13 -22.40 -21.54 1.05
N LYS A 14 -22.43 -22.04 -0.19
CA LYS A 14 -21.53 -21.55 -1.23
C LYS A 14 -21.93 -20.12 -1.60
N LEU A 15 -21.03 -19.17 -1.35
CA LEU A 15 -21.29 -17.75 -1.56
C LEU A 15 -21.64 -17.42 -3.02
N ASP A 16 -20.94 -18.03 -3.97
CA ASP A 16 -21.25 -17.91 -5.40
C ASP A 16 -22.66 -18.40 -5.77
N ALA A 17 -23.16 -19.42 -5.09
CA ALA A 17 -24.51 -19.91 -5.37
C ALA A 17 -25.56 -18.86 -4.96
N VAL A 18 -25.35 -18.18 -3.82
CA VAL A 18 -26.18 -17.07 -3.38
C VAL A 18 -26.05 -15.89 -4.35
N LEU A 19 -24.83 -15.54 -4.78
CA LEU A 19 -24.59 -14.47 -5.78
C LEU A 19 -25.36 -14.73 -7.07
N ASN A 20 -25.26 -15.94 -7.61
CA ASN A 20 -25.93 -16.32 -8.86
C ASN A 20 -27.46 -16.26 -8.75
N LEU A 21 -28.03 -16.57 -7.59
CA LEU A 21 -29.46 -16.45 -7.34
C LEU A 21 -29.88 -14.98 -7.22
N LEU A 22 -29.11 -14.17 -6.49
CA LEU A 22 -29.34 -12.73 -6.40
C LEU A 22 -29.30 -12.10 -7.79
N GLN A 23 -28.25 -12.38 -8.58
CA GLN A 23 -28.11 -11.82 -9.92
C GLN A 23 -29.35 -12.10 -10.79
N LYS A 24 -29.86 -13.34 -10.78
CA LYS A 24 -31.12 -13.69 -11.47
C LYS A 24 -32.35 -12.89 -11.01
N VAL A 25 -32.43 -12.54 -9.73
CA VAL A 25 -33.52 -11.72 -9.19
C VAL A 25 -33.40 -10.26 -9.66
N PHE A 26 -32.18 -9.77 -9.88
CA PHE A 26 -31.91 -8.39 -10.28
C PHE A 26 -31.61 -8.18 -11.77
N ASP A 27 -31.56 -9.25 -12.58
CA ASP A 27 -31.22 -9.19 -14.01
C ASP A 27 -32.11 -8.21 -14.79
N ASP A 28 -33.42 -8.17 -14.48
CA ASP A 28 -34.37 -7.27 -15.16
C ASP A 28 -34.14 -5.78 -14.85
N LYS A 29 -33.42 -5.47 -13.76
CA LYS A 29 -33.19 -4.09 -13.30
C LYS A 29 -31.89 -3.48 -13.83
N LYS A 30 -31.08 -4.24 -14.59
CA LYS A 30 -29.72 -3.85 -15.02
C LYS A 30 -28.80 -3.48 -13.84
N CYS A 31 -29.13 -3.93 -12.63
CA CYS A 31 -28.27 -3.77 -11.46
C CYS A 31 -27.28 -4.94 -11.43
N LYS A 32 -26.02 -4.65 -11.10
CA LYS A 32 -24.96 -5.67 -11.00
C LYS A 32 -24.65 -5.92 -9.53
N ILE A 33 -24.92 -7.14 -9.08
CA ILE A 33 -24.57 -7.57 -7.73
C ILE A 33 -23.14 -8.12 -7.76
N LYS A 34 -22.35 -7.75 -6.75
CA LYS A 34 -20.96 -8.15 -6.57
C LYS A 34 -20.80 -8.88 -5.25
N LEU A 35 -19.77 -9.72 -5.18
CA LEU A 35 -19.35 -10.44 -3.99
C LEU A 35 -17.87 -10.13 -3.75
N ILE A 36 -17.53 -9.77 -2.51
CA ILE A 36 -16.16 -9.75 -2.00
C ILE A 36 -16.09 -10.85 -0.94
N GLU A 37 -15.31 -11.91 -1.18
CA GLU A 37 -15.11 -12.97 -0.19
C GLU A 37 -14.15 -12.50 0.90
N PHE A 38 -14.44 -12.88 2.15
CA PHE A 38 -13.55 -12.61 3.27
C PHE A 38 -12.43 -13.64 3.31
N ASN A 39 -11.29 -13.23 3.87
CA ASN A 39 -10.18 -14.16 4.07
C ASN A 39 -10.62 -15.30 5.01
N PRO A 40 -10.49 -16.58 4.60
CA PRO A 40 -10.90 -17.72 5.42
C PRO A 40 -10.23 -17.78 6.80
N SER A 41 -9.08 -17.11 7.00
CA SER A 41 -8.41 -17.04 8.30
C SER A 41 -9.15 -16.21 9.34
N GLU A 42 -10.00 -15.27 8.92
CA GLU A 42 -10.76 -14.40 9.82
C GLU A 42 -12.14 -14.99 10.12
N VAL A 43 -12.94 -15.19 9.07
CA VAL A 43 -14.31 -15.71 9.12
C VAL A 43 -14.68 -16.27 7.74
N GLU A 44 -15.32 -17.45 7.71
CA GLU A 44 -15.92 -17.97 6.48
C GLU A 44 -17.14 -17.10 6.10
N GLY A 45 -17.04 -16.36 4.99
CA GLY A 45 -18.10 -15.43 4.58
C GLY A 45 -17.72 -14.48 3.45
N GLY A 46 -18.62 -13.53 3.16
CA GLY A 46 -18.39 -12.49 2.17
C GLY A 46 -19.38 -11.33 2.26
N LEU A 47 -19.12 -10.29 1.48
CA LEU A 47 -19.91 -9.06 1.36
C LEU A 47 -20.59 -8.99 0.00
N TYR A 48 -21.93 -8.93 0.00
CA TYR A 48 -22.75 -8.71 -1.19
C TYR A 48 -23.14 -7.24 -1.30
N TYR A 49 -23.04 -6.66 -2.49
CA TYR A 49 -23.45 -5.28 -2.71
C TYR A 49 -23.90 -5.03 -4.15
N MET A 50 -24.67 -3.97 -4.34
CA MET A 50 -25.08 -3.47 -5.66
C MET A 50 -24.08 -2.42 -6.12
N GLU A 51 -23.36 -2.70 -7.22
CA GLU A 51 -22.30 -1.84 -7.75
C GLU A 51 -22.86 -0.45 -8.12
N GLY A 52 -22.31 0.61 -7.52
CA GLY A 52 -22.73 2.00 -7.74
C GLY A 52 -23.95 2.46 -6.95
N GLU A 53 -24.63 1.57 -6.22
CA GLU A 53 -25.86 1.91 -5.48
C GLU A 53 -25.76 1.65 -3.97
N SER A 54 -25.11 0.56 -3.56
CA SER A 54 -24.99 0.18 -2.15
C SER A 54 -24.10 1.13 -1.36
N THR A 55 -24.48 1.50 -0.14
CA THR A 55 -23.60 2.32 0.72
C THR A 55 -22.62 1.46 1.53
N ARG A 56 -23.08 0.28 2.00
CA ARG A 56 -22.32 -0.57 2.93
C ARG A 56 -22.25 -2.03 2.51
N GLY A 57 -23.20 -2.50 1.71
CA GLY A 57 -23.38 -3.91 1.40
C GLY A 57 -23.97 -4.73 2.55
N VAL A 58 -24.06 -6.04 2.33
CA VAL A 58 -24.63 -7.03 3.24
C VAL A 58 -23.62 -8.14 3.47
N GLN A 59 -23.22 -8.34 4.72
CA GLN A 59 -22.29 -9.41 5.07
C GLN A 59 -23.06 -10.71 5.30
N LEU A 60 -22.53 -11.81 4.79
CA LEU A 60 -23.00 -13.17 5.04
C LEU A 60 -21.85 -13.99 5.58
N THR A 61 -21.94 -14.42 6.83
CA THR A 61 -20.86 -15.13 7.53
C THR A 61 -21.37 -16.42 8.16
N TYR A 62 -20.44 -17.33 8.48
CA TYR A 62 -20.71 -18.52 9.28
C TYR A 62 -20.12 -18.38 10.68
N GLU A 63 -20.99 -18.31 11.69
CA GLU A 63 -20.58 -18.11 13.08
C GLU A 63 -21.42 -19.00 14.00
N ASN A 64 -20.79 -19.79 14.86
CA ASN A 64 -21.46 -20.59 15.91
C ASN A 64 -22.63 -21.44 15.38
N ASP A 65 -22.37 -22.30 14.39
CA ASP A 65 -23.38 -23.14 13.72
C ASP A 65 -24.57 -22.36 13.16
N SER A 66 -24.35 -21.11 12.77
CA SER A 66 -25.38 -20.23 12.23
C SER A 66 -24.86 -19.45 11.03
N ILE A 67 -25.69 -19.33 10.01
CA ILE A 67 -25.49 -18.37 8.94
C ILE A 67 -25.97 -17.02 9.45
N VAL A 68 -25.10 -16.02 9.40
CA VAL A 68 -25.37 -14.68 9.93
C VAL A 68 -25.44 -13.70 8.78
N VAL A 69 -26.59 -13.05 8.62
CA VAL A 69 -26.77 -11.90 7.72
C VAL A 69 -26.59 -10.64 8.55
N ARG A 70 -25.58 -9.82 8.22
CA ARG A 70 -25.23 -8.62 8.98
C ARG A 70 -25.33 -7.36 8.10
N LEU A 71 -26.09 -6.40 8.62
CA LEU A 71 -26.23 -5.04 8.07
C LEU A 71 -25.56 -4.05 9.01
N ASN A 72 -24.60 -3.30 8.51
CA ASN A 72 -23.92 -2.26 9.28
C ASN A 72 -24.79 -0.99 9.38
N VAL A 73 -24.44 -0.06 10.27
CA VAL A 73 -25.08 1.28 10.27
C VAL A 73 -24.91 1.97 8.92
N LEU A 74 -25.90 2.79 8.58
CA LEU A 74 -25.96 3.57 7.34
C LEU A 74 -26.06 2.73 6.05
N CYS A 75 -26.47 1.46 6.15
CA CYS A 75 -26.97 0.72 5.00
C CYS A 75 -28.13 1.48 4.36
N ASN A 76 -28.14 1.55 3.03
CA ASN A 76 -29.23 2.20 2.29
C ASN A 76 -30.24 1.19 1.75
N VAL A 77 -31.24 1.67 1.01
CA VAL A 77 -32.34 0.84 0.49
C VAL A 77 -31.82 -0.38 -0.31
N PRO A 78 -30.90 -0.23 -1.29
CA PRO A 78 -30.25 -1.37 -1.96
C PRO A 78 -29.72 -2.45 -1.01
N ASP A 79 -28.99 -2.07 0.05
CA ASP A 79 -28.43 -3.01 1.02
C ASP A 79 -29.54 -3.78 1.75
N TYR A 80 -30.60 -3.10 2.20
CA TYR A 80 -31.74 -3.75 2.86
C TYR A 80 -32.49 -4.70 1.91
N ILE A 81 -32.64 -4.33 0.63
CA ILE A 81 -33.28 -5.19 -0.37
C ILE A 81 -32.42 -6.44 -0.63
N ILE A 82 -31.09 -6.31 -0.73
CA ILE A 82 -30.19 -7.47 -0.86
C ILE A 82 -30.35 -8.39 0.36
N ALA A 83 -30.31 -7.83 1.58
CA ALA A 83 -30.45 -8.62 2.81
C ALA A 83 -31.79 -9.35 2.86
N LYS A 84 -32.89 -8.67 2.49
CA LYS A 84 -34.22 -9.26 2.37
C LYS A 84 -34.20 -10.49 1.46
N PHE A 85 -33.61 -10.37 0.26
CA PHE A 85 -33.56 -11.49 -0.68
C PHE A 85 -32.63 -12.62 -0.25
N ILE A 86 -31.46 -12.32 0.33
CA ILE A 86 -30.58 -13.33 0.91
C ILE A 86 -31.33 -14.13 1.97
N MET A 87 -31.96 -13.44 2.93
CA MET A 87 -32.69 -14.10 4.00
C MET A 87 -33.87 -14.92 3.48
N TYR A 88 -34.61 -14.39 2.50
CA TYR A 88 -35.71 -15.13 1.87
C TYR A 88 -35.22 -16.40 1.17
N LEU A 89 -34.21 -16.30 0.30
CA LEU A 89 -33.66 -17.43 -0.45
C LEU A 89 -33.13 -18.54 0.48
N LEU A 90 -32.40 -18.16 1.53
CA LEU A 90 -31.86 -19.09 2.50
C LEU A 90 -32.95 -19.74 3.35
N SER A 91 -33.95 -18.96 3.80
CA SER A 91 -35.07 -19.51 4.59
C SER A 91 -35.86 -20.54 3.79
N GLN A 92 -36.14 -20.25 2.52
CA GLN A 92 -36.85 -21.18 1.63
C GLN A 92 -36.01 -22.44 1.31
N SER A 93 -34.71 -22.26 1.06
CA SER A 93 -33.83 -23.37 0.68
C SER A 93 -33.52 -24.31 1.84
N MET A 94 -33.58 -23.81 3.08
CA MET A 94 -33.23 -24.56 4.28
C MET A 94 -34.43 -24.94 5.16
N GLU A 95 -35.63 -24.46 4.80
CA GLU A 95 -36.87 -24.64 5.58
C GLU A 95 -36.71 -24.21 7.05
N LYS A 96 -36.04 -23.07 7.27
CA LYS A 96 -35.73 -22.52 8.59
C LYS A 96 -35.96 -21.02 8.60
N ASP A 97 -36.28 -20.49 9.77
CA ASP A 97 -36.49 -19.06 9.96
C ASP A 97 -35.23 -18.36 10.49
N PHE A 98 -35.01 -17.12 10.06
CA PHE A 98 -34.05 -16.25 10.70
C PHE A 98 -34.60 -15.72 12.03
N VAL A 99 -33.72 -15.53 13.00
CA VAL A 99 -34.01 -14.80 14.23
C VAL A 99 -33.12 -13.57 14.38
N ASP A 100 -33.61 -12.53 15.01
CA ASP A 100 -32.76 -11.40 15.44
C ASP A 100 -31.95 -11.76 16.69
N LYS A 101 -31.15 -10.79 17.18
CA LYS A 101 -30.33 -10.96 18.38
C LYS A 101 -31.16 -11.15 19.67
N GLU A 102 -32.42 -10.74 19.68
CA GLU A 102 -33.37 -10.95 20.77
C GLU A 102 -34.10 -12.31 20.67
N GLY A 103 -33.88 -13.06 19.59
CA GLY A 103 -34.53 -14.35 19.34
C GLY A 103 -35.91 -14.23 18.70
N ASN A 104 -36.32 -13.06 18.23
CA ASN A 104 -37.58 -12.89 17.51
C ASN A 104 -37.43 -13.46 16.09
N VAL A 105 -38.42 -14.24 15.67
CA VAL A 105 -38.49 -14.76 14.30
C VAL A 105 -38.73 -13.61 13.32
N ILE A 106 -37.90 -13.55 12.28
CA ILE A 106 -37.95 -12.51 11.25
C ILE A 106 -38.44 -13.12 9.94
N ASN A 107 -39.64 -12.73 9.50
CA ASN A 107 -40.07 -12.93 8.12
C ASN A 107 -39.54 -11.77 7.26
N PRO A 108 -38.62 -12.01 6.30
CA PRO A 108 -38.02 -10.93 5.51
C PRO A 108 -39.03 -10.07 4.73
N GLU A 109 -40.13 -10.67 4.26
CA GLU A 109 -41.17 -9.95 3.50
C GLU A 109 -41.92 -8.93 4.36
N ASP A 110 -42.27 -9.31 5.59
CA ASP A 110 -43.02 -8.48 6.52
C ASP A 110 -42.12 -7.50 7.28
N TYR A 111 -40.84 -7.84 7.43
CA TYR A 111 -39.89 -7.06 8.21
C TYR A 111 -39.25 -5.93 7.38
N PHE A 112 -38.80 -6.22 6.16
CA PHE A 112 -38.16 -5.23 5.28
C PHE A 112 -39.16 -4.58 4.33
N THR A 113 -40.17 -3.92 4.90
CA THR A 113 -41.08 -3.02 4.15
C THR A 113 -40.40 -1.67 3.91
N GLU A 114 -40.89 -0.89 2.94
CA GLU A 114 -40.34 0.45 2.67
C GLU A 114 -40.37 1.36 3.91
N GLU A 115 -41.48 1.34 4.67
CA GLU A 115 -41.63 2.13 5.90
C GLU A 115 -40.64 1.69 6.99
N ASN A 116 -40.47 0.37 7.18
CA ASN A 116 -39.53 -0.15 8.17
C ASN A 116 -38.08 0.14 7.77
N ILE A 117 -37.71 -0.03 6.50
CA ILE A 117 -36.38 0.29 6.00
C ILE A 117 -36.06 1.77 6.25
N GLN A 118 -36.99 2.66 5.93
CA GLN A 118 -36.83 4.09 6.17
C GLN A 118 -36.64 4.41 7.67
N ASP A 119 -37.46 3.84 8.55
CA ASP A 119 -37.31 4.02 10.01
C ASP A 119 -35.96 3.49 10.52
N LEU A 120 -35.49 2.35 10.02
CA LEU A 120 -34.18 1.79 10.37
C LEU A 120 -33.03 2.70 9.93
N MET A 121 -33.08 3.22 8.69
CA MET A 121 -32.10 4.18 8.16
C MET A 121 -32.08 5.47 8.98
N GLU A 122 -33.25 6.01 9.35
CA GLU A 122 -33.36 7.22 10.16
C GLU A 122 -32.82 7.03 11.58
N LYS A 123 -33.06 5.86 12.19
CA LYS A 123 -32.48 5.50 13.49
C LYS A 123 -30.96 5.38 13.41
N ASP A 124 -30.42 4.82 12.34
CA ASP A 124 -28.97 4.73 12.14
C ASP A 124 -28.34 6.12 11.99
N ALA A 125 -28.91 6.96 11.13
CA ALA A 125 -28.44 8.33 10.92
C ALA A 125 -28.39 9.12 12.24
N LYS A 126 -29.46 9.04 13.06
CA LYS A 126 -29.50 9.66 14.39
C LYS A 126 -28.43 9.09 15.33
N THR A 127 -28.23 7.78 15.32
CA THR A 127 -27.26 7.11 16.18
C THR A 127 -25.84 7.55 15.83
N VAL A 128 -25.51 7.63 14.55
CA VAL A 128 -24.20 8.09 14.08
C VAL A 128 -23.98 9.55 14.47
N ILE A 129 -24.93 10.46 14.21
CA ILE A 129 -24.82 11.86 14.63
C ILE A 129 -24.68 12.00 16.15
N SER A 130 -25.48 11.25 16.93
CA SER A 130 -25.35 11.26 18.39
C SER A 130 -23.99 10.73 18.85
N SER A 131 -23.35 9.84 18.09
CA SER A 131 -22.05 9.29 18.45
C SER A 131 -20.95 10.30 18.15
N ILE A 132 -20.95 10.89 16.94
CA ILE A 132 -19.99 11.94 16.54
C ILE A 132 -20.02 13.12 17.51
N THR A 133 -21.21 13.55 17.95
CA THR A 133 -21.37 14.70 18.87
C THR A 133 -20.92 14.43 20.30
N LYS A 134 -20.78 13.16 20.70
CA LYS A 134 -20.33 12.77 22.05
C LYS A 134 -18.84 12.40 22.11
N MET A 135 -18.21 12.17 20.97
CA MET A 135 -16.79 11.81 20.89
C MET A 135 -15.89 13.04 21.10
N GLU A 136 -14.80 12.87 21.84
CA GLU A 136 -13.81 13.93 22.08
C GLU A 136 -13.05 14.28 20.78
N ASP A 137 -12.70 13.26 19.98
CA ASP A 137 -12.00 13.40 18.68
C ASP A 137 -12.93 13.85 17.53
N ARG A 138 -14.25 13.89 17.78
CA ARG A 138 -15.31 14.42 16.91
C ARG A 138 -15.38 13.86 15.48
N TYR A 139 -14.87 12.65 15.21
CA TYR A 139 -15.15 11.92 13.98
C TYR A 139 -15.29 10.40 14.18
N ILE A 140 -15.92 9.74 13.22
CA ILE A 140 -16.06 8.29 13.14
C ILE A 140 -15.61 7.84 11.75
N THR A 141 -14.73 6.85 11.72
CA THR A 141 -14.38 6.14 10.48
C THR A 141 -15.35 5.00 10.24
N ILE A 142 -15.90 4.91 9.04
CA ILE A 142 -16.81 3.83 8.64
C ILE A 142 -16.27 3.15 7.38
N PRO A 143 -16.04 1.81 7.40
CA PRO A 143 -15.48 1.11 6.24
C PRO A 143 -16.50 1.03 5.11
N GLY A 144 -16.28 1.66 3.95
CA GLY A 144 -17.16 1.51 2.79
C GLY A 144 -16.90 0.21 2.01
N ILE A 145 -17.53 0.08 0.84
CA ILE A 145 -17.33 -1.06 -0.07
C ILE A 145 -15.99 -0.94 -0.81
N VAL A 146 -15.69 0.26 -1.31
CA VAL A 146 -14.47 0.60 -2.07
C VAL A 146 -13.44 1.23 -1.15
N ARG A 147 -13.85 2.17 -0.30
CA ARG A 147 -12.91 2.96 0.53
C ARG A 147 -13.50 3.38 1.88
N LYS A 148 -12.64 3.74 2.85
CA LYS A 148 -13.08 4.26 4.15
C LYS A 148 -13.69 5.66 4.01
N ILE A 149 -14.59 5.99 4.93
CA ILE A 149 -15.32 7.26 4.97
C ILE A 149 -15.18 7.85 6.37
N TYR A 150 -14.93 9.16 6.47
CA TYR A 150 -14.65 9.83 7.73
C TYR A 150 -15.72 10.86 8.05
N LEU A 151 -16.61 10.54 8.99
CA LEU A 151 -17.75 11.39 9.35
C LEU A 151 -17.45 12.14 10.64
N GLY A 152 -17.28 13.46 10.56
CA GLY A 152 -16.90 14.28 11.70
C GLY A 152 -17.69 15.57 11.87
N LYS A 153 -16.99 16.62 12.30
CA LYS A 153 -17.59 17.91 12.71
C LYS A 153 -18.34 18.58 11.57
N LYS A 154 -17.86 18.46 10.32
CA LYS A 154 -18.52 19.07 9.16
C LYS A 154 -19.96 18.58 9.04
N ILE A 155 -20.16 17.27 9.16
CA ILE A 155 -21.48 16.63 9.08
C ILE A 155 -22.30 16.87 10.34
N ALA A 156 -21.69 16.74 11.52
CA ALA A 156 -22.37 17.00 12.78
C ALA A 156 -22.85 18.46 12.87
N GLY A 157 -22.04 19.42 12.42
CA GLY A 157 -22.37 20.84 12.37
C GLY A 157 -23.56 21.13 11.47
N TYR A 158 -23.65 20.51 10.29
CA TYR A 158 -24.84 20.61 9.44
C TYR A 158 -26.11 20.17 10.19
N SER A 159 -26.03 19.09 10.99
CA SER A 159 -27.18 18.54 11.71
C SER A 159 -27.64 19.40 12.90
N LEU A 160 -26.71 19.98 13.65
CA LEU A 160 -26.99 20.73 14.89
C LEU A 160 -27.53 22.14 14.61
N ASP A 161 -27.02 22.81 13.58
CA ASP A 161 -27.35 24.22 13.32
C ASP A 161 -28.68 24.42 12.60
N LYS A 162 -29.27 23.36 12.03
CA LYS A 162 -30.38 23.47 11.06
C LYS A 162 -31.63 22.66 11.38
N GLU A 163 -31.75 22.05 12.57
CA GLU A 163 -32.87 21.15 12.93
C GLU A 163 -33.21 20.18 11.78
N ILE A 164 -32.19 19.50 11.24
CA ILE A 164 -32.37 18.65 10.05
C ILE A 164 -33.26 17.45 10.39
N SER A 165 -34.27 17.18 9.55
CA SER A 165 -35.13 16.02 9.73
C SER A 165 -34.34 14.71 9.53
N PRO A 166 -34.74 13.60 10.18
CA PRO A 166 -34.01 12.34 10.07
C PRO A 166 -33.89 11.83 8.63
N GLY A 167 -34.97 11.91 7.85
CA GLY A 167 -34.93 11.54 6.43
C GLY A 167 -34.02 12.44 5.58
N ALA A 168 -33.82 13.71 5.96
CA ALA A 168 -32.83 14.55 5.30
C ALA A 168 -31.39 14.17 5.69
N LEU A 169 -31.15 13.77 6.94
CA LEU A 169 -29.84 13.22 7.35
C LEU A 169 -29.49 11.94 6.59
N VAL A 170 -30.47 11.04 6.41
CA VAL A 170 -30.31 9.82 5.61
C VAL A 170 -29.81 10.16 4.20
N LYS A 171 -30.47 11.11 3.52
CA LYS A 171 -30.07 11.55 2.19
C LYS A 171 -28.67 12.16 2.16
N ILE A 172 -28.31 12.96 3.16
CA ILE A 172 -26.96 13.55 3.26
C ILE A 172 -25.91 12.45 3.38
N PHE A 173 -26.13 11.47 4.27
CA PHE A 173 -25.20 10.34 4.41
C PHE A 173 -25.12 9.52 3.13
N GLU A 174 -26.24 9.18 2.53
CA GLU A 174 -26.27 8.39 1.29
C GLU A 174 -25.54 9.10 0.14
N THR A 175 -25.82 10.39 -0.09
CA THR A 175 -25.13 11.18 -1.11
C THR A 175 -23.64 11.25 -0.84
N LEU A 176 -23.22 11.52 0.41
CA LEU A 176 -21.80 11.59 0.74
C LEU A 176 -21.12 10.23 0.55
N ILE A 177 -21.73 9.16 1.06
CA ILE A 177 -21.16 7.82 0.97
C ILE A 177 -21.02 7.43 -0.50
N ASN A 178 -22.08 7.56 -1.31
CA ASN A 178 -22.03 7.21 -2.72
C ASN A 178 -20.99 8.05 -3.48
N TYR A 179 -20.91 9.35 -3.19
CA TYR A 179 -19.88 10.20 -3.78
C TYR A 179 -18.48 9.67 -3.45
N VAL A 180 -18.18 9.41 -2.17
CA VAL A 180 -16.88 8.89 -1.73
C VAL A 180 -16.60 7.49 -2.32
N GLN A 181 -17.58 6.61 -2.39
CA GLN A 181 -17.36 5.23 -2.86
C GLN A 181 -17.16 5.16 -4.38
N TYR A 182 -17.99 5.88 -5.15
CA TYR A 182 -18.19 5.59 -6.57
C TYR A 182 -17.91 6.77 -7.51
N GLU A 183 -17.93 8.01 -7.01
CA GLU A 183 -17.76 9.20 -7.86
C GLU A 183 -16.37 9.82 -7.72
N LEU A 184 -15.62 9.49 -6.66
CA LEU A 184 -14.23 9.91 -6.56
C LEU A 184 -13.36 9.25 -7.62
N PRO A 185 -12.39 9.99 -8.19
CA PRO A 185 -11.45 9.43 -9.14
C PRO A 185 -10.66 8.27 -8.51
N ASP A 186 -10.13 7.40 -9.36
CA ASP A 186 -9.26 6.30 -8.95
C ASP A 186 -7.81 6.79 -8.94
N TYR A 187 -7.50 7.65 -7.96
CA TYR A 187 -6.15 8.17 -7.74
C TYR A 187 -5.41 7.33 -6.71
N ASP A 188 -4.09 7.26 -6.88
CA ASP A 188 -3.22 6.57 -5.93
C ASP A 188 -3.36 7.15 -4.52
N MET A 189 -3.37 6.24 -3.54
CA MET A 189 -3.17 6.61 -2.15
C MET A 189 -1.65 6.60 -1.88
N PRO A 190 -1.05 7.73 -1.48
CA PRO A 190 0.39 7.77 -1.27
C PRO A 190 0.78 6.87 -0.08
N SER A 191 1.92 6.19 -0.22
CA SER A 191 2.49 5.34 0.84
C SER A 191 2.59 6.11 2.16
N ALA A 192 2.29 5.42 3.26
CA ALA A 192 2.40 5.96 4.60
C ALA A 192 3.66 5.43 5.29
N ALA A 193 4.42 6.33 5.90
CA ALA A 193 5.43 6.02 6.91
C ALA A 193 4.79 6.11 8.30
N LEU A 194 5.20 5.22 9.21
CA LEU A 194 4.75 5.24 10.60
C LEU A 194 5.91 5.62 11.52
N ILE A 195 5.84 6.79 12.14
CA ILE A 195 6.81 7.23 13.15
C ILE A 195 6.28 6.92 14.54
N ARG A 196 7.03 6.13 15.28
CA ARG A 196 6.66 5.68 16.62
C ARG A 196 7.25 6.61 17.71
N PRO A 197 6.47 7.08 18.70
CA PRO A 197 7.02 7.77 19.86
C PRO A 197 7.91 6.84 20.68
N LYS A 198 9.00 7.37 21.25
CA LYS A 198 10.02 6.56 21.97
C LYS A 198 9.43 5.72 23.11
N ASP A 199 8.43 6.27 23.79
CA ASP A 199 7.89 5.71 25.03
C ASP A 199 6.55 4.99 24.85
N SER A 200 6.03 4.89 23.62
CA SER A 200 4.80 4.15 23.35
C SER A 200 5.08 2.85 22.61
N GLN A 201 4.35 1.78 22.98
CA GLN A 201 4.27 0.51 22.24
C GLN A 201 2.95 0.36 21.50
N LYS A 202 2.04 1.34 21.60
CA LYS A 202 0.72 1.25 21.01
C LYS A 202 0.72 1.92 19.64
N GLU A 203 0.15 1.24 18.65
CA GLU A 203 0.04 1.75 17.28
C GLU A 203 -0.80 3.03 17.19
N GLU A 204 -1.76 3.21 18.09
CA GLU A 204 -2.58 4.44 18.19
C GLU A 204 -1.76 5.72 18.44
N ASP A 205 -0.53 5.57 18.94
CA ASP A 205 0.37 6.69 19.20
C ASP A 205 1.32 6.98 18.03
N PHE A 206 1.26 6.21 16.93
CA PHE A 206 2.17 6.38 15.79
C PHE A 206 1.72 7.54 14.90
N ILE A 207 2.67 8.38 14.51
CA ILE A 207 2.47 9.45 13.55
C ILE A 207 2.51 8.86 12.13
N LYS A 208 1.43 9.02 11.39
CA LYS A 208 1.27 8.63 9.99
C LYS A 208 1.72 9.77 9.08
N ILE A 209 2.77 9.55 8.31
CA ILE A 209 3.28 10.51 7.33
C ILE A 209 3.05 10.00 5.92
N ARG A 210 2.38 10.77 5.07
CA ARG A 210 2.23 10.43 3.64
C ARG A 210 3.05 11.35 2.77
N MET A 211 3.66 10.80 1.73
CA MET A 211 4.53 11.58 0.85
C MET A 211 3.81 12.04 -0.42
N MET A 212 4.04 13.28 -0.82
CA MET A 212 3.52 13.86 -2.05
C MET A 212 4.63 14.30 -2.99
N PHE A 213 4.41 14.03 -4.27
CA PHE A 213 5.29 14.36 -5.38
C PHE A 213 4.57 15.18 -6.45
N GLU A 214 5.34 16.02 -7.15
CA GLU A 214 4.92 16.72 -8.35
C GLU A 214 4.44 15.75 -9.43
N GLY A 215 3.42 16.15 -10.20
CA GLY A 215 2.94 15.41 -11.36
C GLY A 215 2.01 14.24 -11.07
N LYS A 216 1.78 13.92 -9.81
CA LYS A 216 0.88 12.83 -9.41
C LYS A 216 -0.39 13.37 -8.74
N PRO A 217 -1.57 12.89 -9.14
CA PRO A 217 -2.80 13.13 -8.38
C PRO A 217 -2.89 12.16 -7.19
N TYR A 218 -3.59 12.55 -6.13
CA TYR A 218 -3.73 11.74 -4.91
C TYR A 218 -5.14 11.76 -4.35
N ILE A 219 -5.51 10.66 -3.68
CA ILE A 219 -6.50 10.68 -2.61
C ILE A 219 -5.79 10.57 -1.27
N LEU A 220 -5.88 11.63 -0.48
CA LEU A 220 -5.25 11.74 0.82
C LEU A 220 -6.27 11.40 1.90
N GLN A 221 -6.01 10.34 2.66
CA GLN A 221 -6.80 9.87 3.79
C GLN A 221 -5.86 9.35 4.87
N ASP A 222 -6.26 9.35 6.15
CA ASP A 222 -5.54 8.67 7.24
C ASP A 222 -4.05 9.04 7.30
N TYR A 223 -3.76 10.31 7.55
CA TYR A 223 -2.42 10.84 7.76
C TYR A 223 -2.45 11.95 8.83
N ASP A 224 -1.38 12.07 9.59
CA ASP A 224 -1.15 13.18 10.51
C ASP A 224 -0.42 14.31 9.79
N TYR A 225 0.58 13.95 8.97
CA TYR A 225 1.38 14.90 8.21
C TYR A 225 1.58 14.46 6.76
N LEU A 226 1.67 15.44 5.87
CA LEU A 226 2.12 15.29 4.50
C LEU A 226 3.56 15.75 4.40
N MET A 227 4.40 14.88 3.87
CA MET A 227 5.76 15.18 3.51
C MET A 227 5.82 15.56 2.03
N ILE A 228 6.23 16.79 1.75
CA ILE A 228 6.32 17.36 0.41
C ILE A 228 7.79 17.56 0.09
N ARG A 229 8.23 17.03 -1.04
CA ARG A 229 9.55 17.32 -1.58
C ARG A 229 9.46 18.54 -2.51
N ALA A 230 10.24 19.58 -2.23
CA ALA A 230 10.10 20.86 -2.94
C ALA A 230 10.33 20.71 -4.46
N ASP A 231 11.31 19.90 -4.85
CA ASP A 231 11.57 19.48 -6.23
C ASP A 231 12.35 18.15 -6.24
N LYS A 232 12.40 17.45 -7.39
CA LYS A 232 13.05 16.13 -7.53
C LYS A 232 14.55 16.12 -7.19
N ASN A 233 15.22 17.27 -7.25
CA ASN A 233 16.67 17.41 -7.03
C ASN A 233 17.00 18.04 -5.68
N SER A 234 16.00 18.54 -4.96
CA SER A 234 16.14 19.20 -3.69
C SER A 234 16.07 18.20 -2.54
N ASN A 235 16.91 18.45 -1.54
CA ASN A 235 16.88 17.78 -0.25
C ASN A 235 15.95 18.51 0.74
N GLU A 236 15.26 19.57 0.31
CA GLU A 236 14.27 20.27 1.12
C GLU A 236 13.01 19.40 1.27
N ILE A 237 12.74 19.05 2.52
CA ILE A 237 11.53 18.36 2.94
C ILE A 237 10.64 19.39 3.65
N ILE A 238 9.35 19.40 3.32
CA ILE A 238 8.34 20.26 3.93
C ILE A 238 7.27 19.37 4.54
N PHE A 239 6.89 19.63 5.78
CA PHE A 239 5.79 18.94 6.42
C PHE A 239 4.60 19.87 6.63
N ILE A 240 3.40 19.43 6.28
CA ILE A 240 2.13 20.13 6.55
C ILE A 240 1.11 19.16 7.16
N ASP A 241 0.22 19.63 8.02
CA ASP A 241 -0.90 18.80 8.51
C ASP A 241 -2.15 18.99 7.63
N ASN A 242 -3.24 18.26 7.94
CA ASN A 242 -4.48 18.34 7.18
C ASN A 242 -5.13 19.74 7.24
N ASP A 243 -5.01 20.46 8.35
CA ASP A 243 -5.57 21.82 8.49
C ASP A 243 -4.81 22.79 7.58
N ASP A 244 -3.49 22.70 7.53
CA ASP A 244 -2.67 23.49 6.62
C ASP A 244 -2.99 23.18 5.15
N LEU A 245 -3.14 21.89 4.79
CA LEU A 245 -3.52 21.50 3.44
C LEU A 245 -4.86 22.13 3.04
N LEU A 246 -5.87 22.05 3.92
CA LEU A 246 -7.19 22.62 3.68
C LEU A 246 -7.17 24.15 3.55
N GLU A 247 -6.18 24.83 4.14
CA GLU A 247 -5.96 26.26 3.94
C GLU A 247 -5.21 26.58 2.62
N ILE A 248 -4.25 25.73 2.25
CA ILE A 248 -3.39 25.93 1.07
C ILE A 248 -4.12 25.58 -0.22
N ALA A 249 -4.74 24.39 -0.28
CA ALA A 249 -5.25 23.83 -1.52
C ALA A 249 -6.27 24.74 -2.25
N PRO A 250 -7.25 25.39 -1.57
CA PRO A 250 -8.16 26.34 -2.22
C PRO A 250 -7.48 27.57 -2.82
N LYS A 251 -6.24 27.89 -2.43
CA LYS A 251 -5.46 29.00 -2.99
C LYS A 251 -4.72 28.57 -4.26
N VAL A 252 -4.44 27.28 -4.42
CA VAL A 252 -3.68 26.72 -5.55
C VAL A 252 -4.61 26.32 -6.69
N PHE A 253 -5.75 25.72 -6.35
CA PHE A 253 -6.68 25.17 -7.32
C PHE A 253 -7.79 26.16 -7.69
N ASP A 254 -8.16 26.17 -8.97
CA ASP A 254 -9.31 26.93 -9.46
C ASP A 254 -10.64 26.26 -9.06
N LYS A 255 -11.74 27.03 -9.11
CA LYS A 255 -13.09 26.55 -8.75
C LYS A 255 -13.59 25.40 -9.64
N ASP A 256 -13.06 25.31 -10.86
CA ASP A 256 -13.44 24.28 -11.83
C ASP A 256 -12.50 23.07 -11.80
N SER A 257 -11.54 23.03 -10.86
CA SER A 257 -10.67 21.87 -10.66
C SER A 257 -11.40 20.71 -9.99
N GLU A 258 -10.83 19.52 -10.11
CA GLU A 258 -11.31 18.31 -9.41
C GLU A 258 -10.99 18.31 -7.90
N TYR A 259 -10.36 19.38 -7.39
CA TYR A 259 -10.04 19.49 -5.98
C TYR A 259 -11.32 19.45 -5.16
N SER A 260 -11.40 18.50 -4.24
CA SER A 260 -12.52 18.38 -3.34
C SER A 260 -12.09 17.77 -2.02
N ASN A 261 -12.83 18.11 -0.99
CA ASN A 261 -12.71 17.57 0.35
C ASN A 261 -14.08 17.04 0.76
N PRO A 262 -14.50 15.87 0.24
CA PRO A 262 -15.86 15.36 0.38
C PRO A 262 -16.28 15.22 1.83
N ASP A 263 -15.41 14.67 2.67
CA ASP A 263 -15.64 14.47 4.09
C ASP A 263 -14.57 15.18 4.94
N ASP A 264 -14.47 14.86 6.23
CA ASP A 264 -13.58 15.58 7.16
C ASP A 264 -12.08 15.24 6.96
N PHE A 265 -11.75 14.06 6.40
CA PHE A 265 -10.36 13.58 6.30
C PHE A 265 -9.97 13.04 4.92
N THR A 266 -10.86 13.14 3.94
CA THR A 266 -10.59 12.78 2.55
C THR A 266 -10.35 14.04 1.75
N VAL A 267 -9.17 14.15 1.14
CA VAL A 267 -8.84 15.21 0.20
C VAL A 267 -8.50 14.60 -1.15
N VAL A 268 -9.28 14.94 -2.17
CA VAL A 268 -8.97 14.70 -3.58
C VAL A 268 -8.03 15.81 -4.00
N PHE A 269 -6.79 15.45 -4.26
CA PHE A 269 -5.72 16.38 -4.62
C PHE A 269 -5.33 16.14 -6.08
N PRO A 270 -5.85 16.93 -7.03
CA PRO A 270 -5.55 16.76 -8.44
C PRO A 270 -4.07 16.95 -8.74
N LYS A 271 -3.68 16.49 -9.92
CA LYS A 271 -2.34 16.65 -10.45
C LYS A 271 -1.89 18.11 -10.43
N LEU A 272 -0.73 18.38 -9.81
CA LEU A 272 -0.04 19.67 -9.83
C LEU A 272 1.35 19.53 -10.44
N GLU A 273 1.68 20.43 -11.37
CA GLU A 273 2.98 20.45 -12.07
C GLU A 273 3.46 21.88 -12.32
N GLY A 274 4.77 22.01 -12.50
CA GLY A 274 5.45 23.23 -12.90
C GLY A 274 5.15 24.39 -11.94
N ASP A 275 4.64 25.49 -12.48
CA ASP A 275 4.38 26.70 -11.69
C ASP A 275 3.29 26.51 -10.63
N SER A 276 2.32 25.63 -10.87
CA SER A 276 1.26 25.33 -9.91
C SER A 276 1.79 24.53 -8.71
N TRP A 277 2.71 23.58 -8.96
CA TRP A 277 3.43 22.85 -7.92
C TRP A 277 4.36 23.78 -7.13
N LYS A 278 5.16 24.60 -7.81
CA LYS A 278 6.03 25.60 -7.16
C LYS A 278 5.23 26.53 -6.25
N ARG A 279 4.05 26.97 -6.71
CA ARG A 279 3.14 27.80 -5.90
C ARG A 279 2.64 27.05 -4.66
N PHE A 280 2.23 25.80 -4.81
CA PHE A 280 1.84 24.94 -3.70
C PHE A 280 2.97 24.77 -2.68
N VAL A 281 4.17 24.38 -3.15
CA VAL A 281 5.39 24.24 -2.34
C VAL A 281 5.72 25.52 -1.59
N ASN A 282 5.61 26.69 -2.22
CA ASN A 282 5.87 27.97 -1.55
C ASN A 282 4.88 28.24 -0.41
N LEU A 283 3.59 27.97 -0.62
CA LEU A 283 2.57 28.10 0.42
C LEU A 283 2.75 27.07 1.54
N ALA A 284 3.11 25.83 1.18
CA ALA A 284 3.44 24.78 2.14
C ALA A 284 4.68 25.15 2.96
N ARG A 285 5.67 25.81 2.36
CA ARG A 285 6.88 26.28 3.06
C ARG A 285 6.56 27.31 4.14
N GLU A 286 5.55 28.16 3.93
CA GLU A 286 5.07 29.12 4.95
C GLU A 286 4.40 28.42 6.14
N LYS A 287 3.83 27.23 5.91
CA LYS A 287 3.18 26.38 6.90
C LYS A 287 4.05 25.23 7.39
N ASN A 288 5.30 25.17 6.94
CA ASN A 288 6.16 24.03 7.21
C ASN A 288 6.30 23.82 8.72
N HIS A 289 5.91 22.64 9.20
CA HIS A 289 6.16 22.15 10.55
C HIS A 289 7.66 21.82 10.68
N LYS A 290 8.51 22.86 10.63
CA LYS A 290 9.98 22.75 10.65
C LYS A 290 10.51 22.02 11.89
N GLU A 291 9.71 21.93 12.95
CA GLU A 291 9.97 21.08 14.11
C GLU A 291 10.14 19.60 13.78
N LEU A 292 9.59 19.11 12.67
CA LEU A 292 9.82 17.75 12.17
C LEU A 292 11.24 17.60 11.56
N LEU A 293 11.92 18.72 11.26
CA LEU A 293 13.28 18.79 10.71
C LEU A 293 14.33 19.27 11.74
N GLU A 294 13.92 20.01 12.77
CA GLU A 294 14.83 20.71 13.71
C GLU A 294 15.38 19.85 14.86
N ALA A 295 15.30 18.52 14.75
CA ALA A 295 16.08 17.66 15.61
C ALA A 295 17.52 17.53 15.10
N GLN A 296 18.46 18.17 15.80
CA GLN A 296 19.87 18.03 15.48
C GLN A 296 20.55 16.92 16.28
N PRO A 297 21.25 15.98 15.62
CA PRO A 297 22.51 15.47 16.10
C PRO A 297 23.59 16.56 16.00
N VAL A 298 24.40 16.71 17.04
CA VAL A 298 25.60 17.56 17.01
C VAL A 298 26.67 16.89 16.13
N ALA A 299 26.90 17.38 14.91
CA ALA A 299 28.23 17.53 14.32
C ALA A 299 28.19 18.26 12.96
N LYS A 300 29.14 19.17 12.76
CA LYS A 300 29.31 19.99 11.55
C LYS A 300 29.58 19.15 10.29
N PRO A 301 29.05 19.54 9.12
CA PRO A 301 29.48 18.97 7.85
C PRO A 301 30.91 19.40 7.53
N VAL A 302 31.78 18.42 7.27
CA VAL A 302 33.06 18.64 6.59
C VAL A 302 32.82 18.33 5.11
N ASN A 303 32.95 19.36 4.27
CA ASN A 303 32.96 19.21 2.82
C ASN A 303 34.10 18.28 2.40
N LEU A 304 33.77 17.19 1.71
CA LEU A 304 34.71 16.31 1.03
C LEU A 304 34.53 16.37 -0.49
N THR A 305 34.86 17.53 -1.07
CA THR A 305 35.45 17.73 -2.43
C THR A 305 34.62 17.27 -3.67
N PRO A 306 35.09 17.43 -4.93
CA PRO A 306 34.82 18.60 -5.77
C PRO A 306 34.19 18.27 -7.15
N GLY A 307 33.34 19.17 -7.65
CA GLY A 307 33.10 19.31 -9.09
C GLY A 307 32.06 18.37 -9.70
N TYR A 308 30.77 18.66 -9.46
CA TYR A 308 29.72 18.34 -10.41
C TYR A 308 28.94 19.63 -10.66
N ASN A 309 28.91 20.08 -11.91
CA ASN A 309 28.23 21.29 -12.34
C ASN A 309 26.86 20.87 -12.92
N PRO A 310 25.73 21.21 -12.29
CA PRO A 310 24.41 20.77 -12.74
C PRO A 310 23.82 21.62 -13.89
N GLU A 311 24.60 22.50 -14.53
CA GLU A 311 24.07 23.47 -15.51
C GLU A 311 24.05 23.02 -16.98
N THR A 312 24.28 21.75 -17.32
CA THR A 312 24.08 21.27 -18.69
C THR A 312 23.59 19.84 -18.69
N ASP A 313 22.28 19.67 -18.87
CA ASP A 313 21.63 18.74 -19.81
C ASP A 313 20.14 18.66 -19.42
N GLU A 314 19.37 19.63 -19.92
CA GLU A 314 17.91 19.54 -20.01
C GLU A 314 17.58 18.64 -21.21
N ASP A 315 17.72 17.32 -21.05
CA ASP A 315 17.08 16.37 -21.95
C ASP A 315 15.92 15.71 -21.19
N GLU A 316 14.74 15.70 -21.81
CA GLU A 316 13.57 14.96 -21.33
C GLU A 316 14.00 13.49 -21.14
N GLU A 317 14.15 13.03 -19.90
CA GLU A 317 14.47 11.63 -19.62
C GLU A 317 13.27 10.76 -20.04
N ASP A 318 13.38 10.13 -21.22
CA ASP A 318 12.43 9.14 -21.72
C ASP A 318 12.25 8.00 -20.68
N GLU A 319 11.02 7.48 -20.52
CA GLU A 319 10.71 6.33 -19.64
C GLU A 319 11.62 5.11 -19.91
N ASP A 320 12.15 5.01 -21.12
CA ASP A 320 13.07 3.98 -21.59
C ASP A 320 14.43 3.99 -20.85
N SER A 321 14.83 5.13 -20.30
CA SER A 321 16.11 5.28 -19.60
C SER A 321 16.21 4.46 -18.30
N TYR A 322 15.08 4.01 -17.75
CA TYR A 322 15.01 3.28 -16.48
C TYR A 322 14.99 1.75 -16.64
N GLN A 323 14.90 1.22 -17.87
CA GLN A 323 14.92 -0.22 -18.15
C GLN A 323 16.36 -0.74 -18.29
N CYS A 324 17.12 -0.67 -17.21
CA CYS A 324 18.50 -1.15 -17.21
C CYS A 324 18.94 -1.71 -15.86
N HIS A 325 19.89 -2.65 -15.92
CA HIS A 325 20.50 -3.27 -14.73
C HIS A 325 21.74 -2.54 -14.21
N GLY A 326 22.12 -1.42 -14.83
CA GLY A 326 23.45 -0.82 -14.71
C GLY A 326 23.91 -0.63 -13.26
N ASN A 327 23.13 0.10 -12.47
CA ASN A 327 23.45 0.38 -11.07
C ASN A 327 23.22 -0.84 -10.16
N HIS A 328 22.41 -1.81 -10.56
CA HIS A 328 22.13 -3.01 -9.78
C HIS A 328 23.35 -3.92 -9.67
N TRP A 329 24.28 -3.86 -10.63
CA TRP A 329 25.54 -4.59 -10.56
C TRP A 329 26.43 -4.22 -9.37
N ASP A 330 26.34 -2.98 -8.87
CA ASP A 330 27.07 -2.54 -7.67
C ASP A 330 26.66 -3.35 -6.42
N CYS A 331 25.52 -4.02 -6.46
CA CYS A 331 25.07 -4.89 -5.39
C CYS A 331 25.90 -6.18 -5.26
N VAL A 332 26.62 -6.60 -6.31
CA VAL A 332 27.39 -7.85 -6.31
C VAL A 332 28.82 -7.69 -6.83
N VAL A 333 29.13 -6.56 -7.48
CA VAL A 333 30.45 -6.22 -8.01
C VAL A 333 30.97 -4.94 -7.35
N ALA A 334 32.17 -4.98 -6.75
CA ALA A 334 32.74 -3.82 -6.06
C ALA A 334 33.43 -2.82 -7.02
N ASP A 335 33.94 -3.33 -8.15
CA ASP A 335 34.63 -2.57 -9.19
C ASP A 335 34.21 -3.15 -10.55
N LEU A 336 33.17 -2.55 -11.15
CA LEU A 336 32.54 -3.03 -12.37
C LEU A 336 33.56 -3.21 -13.50
N GLU A 337 34.44 -2.23 -13.70
CA GLU A 337 35.44 -2.24 -14.78
C GLU A 337 36.43 -3.41 -14.68
N LYS A 338 36.79 -3.81 -13.46
CA LYS A 338 37.80 -4.85 -13.24
C LYS A 338 37.22 -6.26 -13.14
N GLU A 339 36.03 -6.38 -12.55
CA GLU A 339 35.50 -7.68 -12.15
C GLU A 339 34.43 -8.21 -13.11
N PHE A 340 33.67 -7.32 -13.76
CA PHE A 340 32.49 -7.71 -14.54
C PHE A 340 32.84 -8.65 -15.71
N ALA A 341 33.91 -8.37 -16.46
CA ALA A 341 34.31 -9.21 -17.58
C ALA A 341 34.65 -10.66 -17.15
N GLY A 342 35.23 -10.83 -15.97
CA GLY A 342 35.51 -12.14 -15.39
C GLY A 342 34.25 -12.87 -14.94
N LEU A 343 33.32 -12.14 -14.32
CA LEU A 343 32.02 -12.66 -13.91
C LEU A 343 31.18 -13.09 -15.12
N LEU A 344 31.05 -12.23 -16.13
CA LEU A 344 30.35 -12.49 -17.39
C LEU A 344 30.87 -13.77 -18.04
N LYS A 345 32.19 -13.87 -18.23
CA LYS A 345 32.81 -15.07 -18.80
C LYS A 345 32.47 -16.32 -17.99
N THR A 346 32.60 -16.24 -16.67
CA THR A 346 32.36 -17.39 -15.79
C THR A 346 30.89 -17.81 -15.81
N ALA A 347 29.97 -16.85 -15.77
CA ALA A 347 28.54 -17.08 -15.81
C ALA A 347 28.14 -17.75 -17.14
N VAL A 348 28.57 -17.20 -18.28
CA VAL A 348 28.30 -17.79 -19.59
C VAL A 348 28.87 -19.21 -19.73
N GLU A 349 30.06 -19.48 -19.19
CA GLU A 349 30.71 -20.80 -19.27
C GLU A 349 30.08 -21.86 -18.35
N LYS A 350 29.49 -21.46 -17.22
CA LYS A 350 29.11 -22.37 -16.13
C LYS A 350 27.63 -22.35 -15.78
N ALA A 351 26.85 -21.42 -16.30
CA ALA A 351 25.43 -21.35 -15.99
C ALA A 351 24.70 -22.61 -16.47
N SER A 352 23.68 -23.00 -15.72
CA SER A 352 22.79 -24.12 -16.05
C SER A 352 21.40 -23.61 -16.35
N VAL A 353 20.72 -24.25 -17.30
CA VAL A 353 19.31 -23.97 -17.63
C VAL A 353 18.44 -24.22 -16.39
N ILE A 354 17.61 -23.25 -16.02
CA ILE A 354 16.67 -23.34 -14.88
C ILE A 354 15.23 -23.61 -15.31
N CYS A 355 14.84 -23.09 -16.48
CA CYS A 355 13.51 -23.23 -17.03
C CYS A 355 13.63 -23.62 -18.52
N GLY A 356 12.62 -24.34 -19.03
CA GLY A 356 12.63 -24.83 -20.41
C GLY A 356 12.66 -23.71 -21.45
N GLU A 357 12.96 -24.07 -22.70
CA GLU A 357 12.93 -23.14 -23.83
C GLU A 357 11.49 -22.69 -24.12
N VAL A 358 11.30 -21.40 -24.38
CA VAL A 358 10.03 -20.82 -24.84
C VAL A 358 10.23 -20.04 -26.14
N GLU A 359 9.25 -20.10 -27.03
CA GLU A 359 9.22 -19.25 -28.22
C GLU A 359 8.55 -17.91 -27.87
N THR A 360 9.26 -16.81 -28.08
CA THR A 360 8.72 -15.47 -27.83
C THR A 360 9.35 -14.45 -28.77
N ASP A 361 8.68 -13.31 -28.87
CA ASP A 361 9.23 -12.10 -29.47
C ASP A 361 10.17 -11.40 -28.48
N TYR A 362 11.28 -10.87 -28.98
CA TYR A 362 12.25 -10.09 -28.23
C TYR A 362 12.88 -9.00 -29.11
N ASN A 363 13.43 -7.95 -28.49
CA ASN A 363 14.13 -6.87 -29.21
C ASN A 363 15.60 -6.79 -28.79
N LEU A 364 16.51 -6.70 -29.76
CA LEU A 364 17.94 -6.40 -29.58
C LEU A 364 18.30 -5.29 -30.57
N ASP A 365 18.42 -4.04 -30.09
CA ASP A 365 18.82 -2.78 -30.77
C ASP A 365 18.11 -2.39 -32.11
N GLU A 366 17.73 -3.34 -32.97
CA GLU A 366 17.11 -3.14 -34.28
C GLU A 366 15.94 -4.11 -34.50
N GLY A 367 14.76 -3.73 -34.01
CA GLY A 367 13.48 -4.35 -34.34
C GLY A 367 13.17 -5.68 -33.65
N THR A 368 11.92 -6.13 -33.82
CA THR A 368 11.39 -7.33 -33.17
C THR A 368 11.84 -8.59 -33.88
N GLN A 369 12.50 -9.45 -33.11
CA GLN A 369 12.94 -10.78 -33.49
C GLN A 369 12.04 -11.82 -32.84
N HIS A 370 11.91 -12.97 -33.47
CA HIS A 370 11.19 -14.12 -32.92
C HIS A 370 12.15 -15.29 -32.79
N GLY A 371 12.23 -15.90 -31.61
CA GLY A 371 13.17 -16.98 -31.37
C GLY A 371 12.88 -17.79 -30.11
N ARG A 372 13.69 -18.83 -29.91
CA ARG A 372 13.63 -19.66 -28.71
C ARG A 372 14.56 -19.10 -27.66
N ILE A 373 14.02 -18.66 -26.55
CA ILE A 373 14.81 -18.17 -25.43
C ILE A 373 14.91 -19.21 -24.32
N ALA A 374 15.99 -19.15 -23.55
CA ALA A 374 16.19 -19.95 -22.35
C ALA A 374 16.72 -19.08 -21.22
N GLU A 375 16.28 -19.38 -20.00
CA GLU A 375 16.80 -18.77 -18.77
C GLU A 375 17.82 -19.70 -18.11
N LEU A 376 18.97 -19.14 -17.76
CA LEU A 376 20.07 -19.84 -17.12
C LEU A 376 20.42 -19.18 -15.78
N GLU A 377 20.97 -19.99 -14.87
CA GLU A 377 21.48 -19.56 -13.56
C GLU A 377 22.94 -19.92 -13.41
N TYR A 378 23.73 -18.99 -12.91
CA TYR A 378 25.06 -19.25 -12.38
C TYR A 378 25.10 -18.93 -10.87
N SER A 379 25.50 -19.94 -10.10
CA SER A 379 25.92 -19.84 -8.70
C SER A 379 27.21 -20.63 -8.51
N GLU A 380 28.05 -20.28 -7.53
CA GLU A 380 29.27 -21.06 -7.26
C GLU A 380 28.93 -22.39 -6.60
N LYS A 381 27.89 -22.37 -5.76
CA LYS A 381 27.35 -23.54 -5.08
C LYS A 381 25.82 -23.56 -5.18
N PRO A 382 25.19 -24.75 -5.24
CA PRO A 382 23.73 -24.86 -5.30
C PRO A 382 23.00 -24.15 -4.15
N GLU A 383 23.59 -24.14 -2.96
CA GLU A 383 23.07 -23.50 -1.74
C GLU A 383 23.29 -21.98 -1.68
N ASP A 384 24.00 -21.38 -2.63
CA ASP A 384 24.19 -19.92 -2.65
C ASP A 384 22.84 -19.21 -2.78
N GLU A 385 22.67 -18.17 -1.98
CA GLU A 385 21.43 -17.41 -1.86
C GLU A 385 21.31 -16.29 -2.91
N ILE A 386 22.41 -15.98 -3.59
CA ILE A 386 22.53 -14.97 -4.66
C ILE A 386 23.12 -15.66 -5.88
N SER A 387 22.56 -15.39 -7.05
CA SER A 387 23.01 -15.93 -8.33
C SER A 387 23.04 -14.87 -9.42
N ILE A 388 23.61 -15.23 -10.57
CA ILE A 388 23.47 -14.47 -11.81
C ILE A 388 22.47 -15.20 -12.71
N ARG A 389 21.48 -14.46 -13.22
CA ARG A 389 20.53 -14.91 -14.22
C ARG A 389 20.99 -14.46 -15.60
N LEU A 390 20.76 -15.30 -16.61
CA LEU A 390 21.05 -15.01 -18.00
C LEU A 390 19.84 -15.37 -18.84
N ILE A 391 19.46 -14.50 -19.75
CA ILE A 391 18.48 -14.78 -20.81
C ILE A 391 19.26 -14.94 -22.10
N ILE A 392 19.18 -16.11 -22.73
CA ILE A 392 19.81 -16.36 -24.03
C ILE A 392 18.75 -16.65 -25.09
N CYS A 393 19.03 -16.28 -26.34
CA CYS A 393 18.29 -16.74 -27.50
C CYS A 393 19.10 -17.79 -28.27
N HIS A 394 18.44 -18.88 -28.64
CA HIS A 394 18.94 -19.89 -29.56
C HIS A 394 18.67 -19.47 -31.00
N THR A 395 19.74 -19.17 -31.74
CA THR A 395 19.67 -18.99 -33.20
C THR A 395 20.26 -20.19 -33.93
N GLU A 396 20.02 -20.31 -35.24
CA GLU A 396 20.59 -21.41 -36.04
C GLU A 396 22.13 -21.42 -36.06
N GLU A 397 22.76 -20.25 -35.90
CA GLU A 397 24.21 -20.08 -36.02
C GLU A 397 24.93 -20.03 -34.67
N SER A 398 24.31 -19.44 -33.64
CA SER A 398 24.90 -19.31 -32.30
C SER A 398 23.88 -18.96 -31.21
N ASN A 399 24.24 -19.15 -29.95
CA ASN A 399 23.46 -18.60 -28.84
C ASN A 399 23.83 -17.13 -28.63
N GLN A 400 22.83 -16.26 -28.51
CA GLN A 400 23.00 -14.84 -28.22
C GLN A 400 22.58 -14.55 -26.78
N LEU A 401 23.39 -13.80 -26.04
CA LEU A 401 23.02 -13.30 -24.72
C LEU A 401 22.15 -12.06 -24.89
N ILE A 402 20.92 -12.10 -24.37
CA ILE A 402 19.99 -10.96 -24.40
C ILE A 402 20.21 -10.07 -23.18
N SER A 403 20.10 -10.66 -21.99
CA SER A 403 20.23 -9.95 -20.72
C SER A 403 20.95 -10.80 -19.69
N MET A 404 21.56 -10.14 -18.72
CA MET A 404 22.20 -10.76 -17.58
C MET A 404 22.06 -9.83 -16.39
N TYR A 405 21.77 -10.39 -15.20
CA TYR A 405 21.53 -9.60 -14.00
C TYR A 405 21.72 -10.42 -12.72
N PRO A 406 22.04 -9.78 -11.57
CA PRO A 406 22.03 -10.45 -10.28
C PRO A 406 20.61 -10.82 -9.85
N CYS A 407 20.45 -11.84 -9.02
CA CYS A 407 19.14 -12.25 -8.51
C CYS A 407 19.28 -12.91 -7.12
N VAL A 408 18.28 -12.67 -6.25
CA VAL A 408 18.17 -13.35 -4.96
C VAL A 408 17.38 -14.65 -5.11
N LYS A 409 18.00 -15.79 -4.76
CA LYS A 409 17.36 -17.11 -4.74
C LYS A 409 16.63 -17.39 -3.44
N ALA A 410 17.18 -16.92 -2.32
CA ALA A 410 16.62 -17.19 -1.00
C ALA A 410 15.62 -16.11 -0.59
N GLY A 411 14.54 -15.96 -1.37
CA GLY A 411 13.46 -15.03 -1.08
C GLY A 411 12.43 -15.56 -0.09
N VAL A 412 11.43 -14.73 0.18
CA VAL A 412 10.21 -15.10 0.92
C VAL A 412 9.06 -15.29 -0.06
N SER A 413 8.18 -16.26 0.18
CA SER A 413 6.98 -16.45 -0.65
C SER A 413 5.89 -15.46 -0.25
N ILE A 414 5.43 -14.65 -1.20
CA ILE A 414 4.41 -13.63 -1.03
C ILE A 414 3.28 -13.88 -2.04
N LEU A 415 2.04 -14.01 -1.53
CA LEU A 415 0.85 -14.10 -2.37
C LEU A 415 0.45 -12.70 -2.83
N LEU A 416 0.38 -12.48 -4.13
CA LEU A 416 0.06 -11.19 -4.74
C LEU A 416 -1.01 -11.35 -5.82
N LYS A 417 -1.97 -10.44 -5.86
CA LYS A 417 -2.88 -10.25 -6.99
C LYS A 417 -2.18 -9.31 -7.99
N ILE A 418 -1.88 -9.77 -9.20
CA ILE A 418 -1.20 -8.90 -10.19
C ILE A 418 -2.14 -7.77 -10.59
N THR A 419 -1.72 -6.53 -10.40
CA THR A 419 -2.46 -5.33 -10.82
C THR A 419 -1.88 -4.71 -12.08
N GLU A 420 -0.58 -4.91 -12.33
CA GLU A 420 0.12 -4.34 -13.47
C GLU A 420 1.31 -5.21 -13.89
N ILE A 421 1.55 -5.27 -15.19
CA ILE A 421 2.74 -5.87 -15.81
C ILE A 421 3.32 -4.81 -16.74
N THR A 422 4.51 -4.31 -16.39
CA THR A 422 5.23 -3.31 -17.19
C THR A 422 6.37 -4.01 -17.91
N GLU A 423 6.08 -4.49 -19.12
CA GLU A 423 7.05 -5.16 -19.98
C GLU A 423 8.11 -4.17 -20.47
N TRP A 424 9.38 -4.58 -20.37
CA TRP A 424 10.50 -3.83 -20.88
C TRP A 424 10.54 -3.90 -22.41
N GLN A 425 11.22 -2.95 -23.05
CA GLN A 425 11.34 -2.83 -24.49
C GLN A 425 11.94 -4.06 -25.15
N ASN A 426 12.77 -4.83 -24.45
CA ASN A 426 13.31 -6.07 -24.99
C ASN A 426 12.28 -7.21 -25.08
N GLY A 427 11.08 -7.04 -24.54
CA GLY A 427 9.95 -7.97 -24.62
C GLY A 427 10.05 -9.22 -23.74
N VAL A 428 11.15 -9.38 -22.99
CA VAL A 428 11.48 -10.60 -22.22
C VAL A 428 11.79 -10.33 -20.75
N GLU A 429 11.79 -9.07 -20.35
CA GLU A 429 11.91 -8.63 -18.96
C GLU A 429 10.69 -7.78 -18.58
N ALA A 430 10.32 -7.75 -17.31
CA ALA A 430 9.22 -6.93 -16.84
C ALA A 430 9.32 -6.59 -15.35
N TRP A 431 8.70 -5.47 -14.99
CA TRP A 431 8.28 -5.23 -13.62
C TRP A 431 6.88 -5.78 -13.40
N ILE A 432 6.67 -6.43 -12.26
CA ILE A 432 5.36 -6.89 -11.81
C ILE A 432 4.94 -6.04 -10.63
N ARG A 433 3.73 -5.46 -10.68
CA ARG A 433 3.08 -4.84 -9.53
C ARG A 433 1.98 -5.75 -9.02
N GLY A 434 2.05 -6.06 -7.73
CA GLY A 434 1.10 -6.93 -7.06
C GLY A 434 0.47 -6.27 -5.85
N GLU A 435 -0.83 -6.49 -5.66
CA GLU A 435 -1.59 -6.11 -4.47
C GLU A 435 -1.54 -7.24 -3.43
N LEU A 436 -1.19 -6.87 -2.20
CA LEU A 436 -1.27 -7.69 -0.99
C LEU A 436 -2.73 -7.82 -0.51
N ALA A 437 -3.01 -8.79 0.37
CA ALA A 437 -4.37 -9.02 0.88
C ALA A 437 -5.01 -7.81 1.58
N ASP A 438 -4.20 -6.87 2.07
CA ASP A 438 -4.63 -5.65 2.76
C ASP A 438 -4.80 -4.43 1.83
N GLY A 439 -4.62 -4.61 0.52
CA GLY A 439 -4.72 -3.56 -0.48
C GLY A 439 -3.45 -2.75 -0.72
N ARG A 440 -2.35 -2.98 0.03
CA ARG A 440 -1.05 -2.38 -0.29
C ARG A 440 -0.44 -3.02 -1.53
N SER A 441 0.38 -2.27 -2.26
CA SER A 441 1.09 -2.79 -3.44
C SER A 441 2.58 -2.97 -3.17
N ILE A 442 3.17 -3.98 -3.80
CA ILE A 442 4.62 -4.13 -3.95
C ILE A 442 4.95 -4.36 -5.43
N SER A 443 6.01 -3.72 -5.91
CA SER A 443 6.56 -3.92 -7.25
C SER A 443 7.91 -4.64 -7.16
N PHE A 444 8.27 -5.44 -8.16
CA PHE A 444 9.58 -6.10 -8.23
C PHE A 444 9.93 -6.45 -9.67
N PHE A 445 11.22 -6.66 -9.92
CA PHE A 445 11.71 -7.21 -11.18
C PHE A 445 11.52 -8.72 -11.20
N ASP A 446 10.76 -9.23 -12.17
CA ASP A 446 10.56 -10.68 -12.33
C ASP A 446 11.71 -11.31 -13.10
N ALA A 447 12.59 -11.96 -12.35
CA ALA A 447 13.79 -12.64 -12.82
C ALA A 447 13.50 -13.84 -13.73
N ASN A 448 12.24 -14.30 -13.80
CA ASN A 448 11.82 -15.40 -14.67
C ASN A 448 10.63 -14.99 -15.56
N TYR A 449 10.48 -13.70 -15.88
CA TYR A 449 9.36 -13.22 -16.67
C TYR A 449 9.31 -13.86 -18.05
N ALA A 450 10.47 -14.01 -18.70
CA ALA A 450 10.57 -14.44 -20.08
C ALA A 450 9.90 -15.82 -20.32
N VAL A 451 10.04 -16.74 -19.37
CA VAL A 451 9.45 -18.09 -19.42
C VAL A 451 8.04 -18.18 -18.80
N ASN A 452 7.59 -17.14 -18.10
CA ASN A 452 6.30 -17.11 -17.40
C ASN A 452 5.30 -16.09 -17.98
N LYS A 453 5.71 -15.25 -18.94
CA LYS A 453 4.90 -14.19 -19.56
C LYS A 453 3.48 -14.63 -19.90
N ASP A 454 3.32 -15.74 -20.61
CA ASP A 454 2.00 -16.26 -21.03
C ASP A 454 1.15 -16.83 -19.89
N LYS A 455 1.73 -17.02 -18.70
CA LYS A 455 1.03 -17.54 -17.51
C LYS A 455 0.37 -16.42 -16.70
N TYR A 456 0.91 -15.20 -16.77
CA TYR A 456 0.44 -14.09 -15.97
C TYR A 456 -0.81 -13.45 -16.54
N LYS A 457 -1.73 -13.10 -15.65
CA LYS A 457 -2.92 -12.33 -15.97
C LYS A 457 -3.17 -11.31 -14.87
N ILE A 458 -3.52 -10.11 -15.29
CA ILE A 458 -4.00 -9.06 -14.39
C ILE A 458 -5.25 -9.56 -13.67
N ASP A 459 -5.39 -9.18 -12.40
CA ASP A 459 -6.42 -9.58 -11.44
C ASP A 459 -6.37 -11.04 -10.95
N GLU A 460 -5.42 -11.87 -11.41
CA GLU A 460 -5.18 -13.21 -10.86
C GLU A 460 -4.12 -13.19 -9.75
N GLN A 461 -4.20 -14.17 -8.83
CA GLN A 461 -3.30 -14.32 -7.69
C GLN A 461 -2.21 -15.34 -7.93
N TYR A 462 -0.98 -15.01 -7.55
CA TYR A 462 0.19 -15.86 -7.69
C TYR A 462 1.08 -15.75 -6.46
N ASN A 463 1.78 -16.84 -6.13
CA ASN A 463 2.82 -16.82 -5.12
C ASN A 463 4.16 -16.48 -5.79
N PHE A 464 4.79 -15.40 -5.38
CA PHE A 464 6.12 -15.02 -5.84
C PHE A 464 7.13 -15.24 -4.73
N VAL A 465 8.33 -15.71 -5.07
CA VAL A 465 9.48 -15.68 -4.17
C VAL A 465 10.18 -14.35 -4.39
N ILE A 466 10.24 -13.49 -3.37
CA ILE A 466 10.80 -12.12 -3.46
C ILE A 466 11.95 -11.96 -2.48
N GLY A 467 13.06 -11.37 -2.96
CA GLY A 467 14.25 -11.05 -2.18
C GLY A 467 14.85 -9.72 -2.61
N ALA A 468 15.69 -9.13 -1.76
CA ALA A 468 16.24 -7.79 -1.99
C ALA A 468 17.77 -7.77 -2.06
N LEU A 469 18.32 -7.03 -3.01
CA LEU A 469 19.72 -6.63 -3.05
C LEU A 469 19.80 -5.15 -2.66
N ALA A 470 20.57 -4.85 -1.63
CA ALA A 470 20.63 -3.51 -1.05
C ALA A 470 21.95 -2.81 -1.41
N TYR A 471 21.81 -1.56 -1.84
CA TYR A 471 22.92 -0.66 -2.13
C TYR A 471 22.83 0.59 -1.25
N ASN A 472 23.99 1.22 -1.01
CA ASN A 472 24.13 2.35 -0.10
C ASN A 472 23.61 2.12 1.34
N ALA A 473 23.58 0.86 1.79
CA ALA A 473 23.14 0.50 3.14
C ALA A 473 24.06 1.11 4.22
N LYS A 474 23.47 1.87 5.15
CA LYS A 474 24.15 2.54 6.27
C LYS A 474 23.26 2.62 7.51
N GLU A 475 23.84 2.87 8.68
CA GLU A 475 23.06 3.25 9.86
C GLU A 475 22.45 4.65 9.63
N PRO A 476 21.18 4.88 10.02
CA PRO A 476 20.57 6.21 9.94
C PRO A 476 21.33 7.28 10.72
N GLU A 477 21.47 8.46 10.12
CA GLU A 477 22.18 9.60 10.74
C GLU A 477 21.34 10.25 11.85
N SER A 478 20.01 10.10 11.79
CA SER A 478 19.06 10.62 12.79
C SER A 478 18.26 9.49 13.45
N LYS A 479 18.13 9.57 14.78
CA LYS A 479 17.42 8.58 15.64
C LYS A 479 16.12 9.11 16.25
N GLY A 480 15.64 10.27 15.81
CA GLY A 480 14.41 10.87 16.31
C GLY A 480 14.36 12.39 16.21
N PHE A 481 13.27 12.95 16.75
CA PHE A 481 13.09 14.38 16.94
C PHE A 481 12.34 14.73 18.22
N SER A 482 12.31 16.01 18.60
CA SER A 482 11.61 16.43 19.83
C SER A 482 10.89 17.77 19.71
N PHE A 483 9.75 17.88 20.38
CA PHE A 483 9.02 19.13 20.57
C PHE A 483 9.28 19.69 21.97
N GLU A 484 9.55 20.99 22.08
CA GLU A 484 9.82 21.67 23.36
C GLU A 484 8.84 22.82 23.62
N GLY A 485 8.69 23.21 24.89
CA GLY A 485 7.96 24.41 25.30
C GLY A 485 6.49 24.43 24.85
N GLN A 486 6.04 25.54 24.26
CA GLN A 486 4.65 25.70 23.81
C GLN A 486 4.26 24.65 22.75
N LYS A 487 5.21 24.19 21.92
CA LYS A 487 4.94 23.17 20.90
C LYS A 487 4.62 21.81 21.51
N ALA A 488 5.31 21.44 22.59
CA ALA A 488 4.98 20.24 23.35
C ALA A 488 3.58 20.35 24.00
N ILE A 489 3.21 21.54 24.49
CA ILE A 489 1.85 21.78 25.03
C ILE A 489 0.80 21.61 23.93
N ASP A 490 1.00 22.26 22.79
CA ASP A 490 0.03 22.25 21.69
C ASP A 490 -0.13 20.83 21.12
N PHE A 491 0.97 20.07 21.02
CA PHE A 491 0.93 18.68 20.59
C PHE A 491 0.21 17.77 21.60
N LYS A 492 0.51 17.85 22.91
CA LYS A 492 -0.23 17.10 23.94
C LYS A 492 -1.72 17.47 23.93
N ALA A 493 -2.05 18.74 23.75
CA ALA A 493 -3.43 19.20 23.64
C ALA A 493 -4.15 18.61 22.41
N LYS A 494 -3.47 18.47 21.26
CA LYS A 494 -4.00 17.77 20.08
C LYS A 494 -4.29 16.29 20.37
N LEU A 495 -3.48 15.64 21.21
CA LEU A 495 -3.68 14.26 21.68
C LEU A 495 -4.65 14.12 22.87
N GLY A 496 -5.25 15.21 23.35
CA GLY A 496 -6.14 15.18 24.53
C GLY A 496 -5.40 14.97 25.86
N GLU A 497 -4.07 15.08 25.87
CA GLU A 497 -3.22 14.86 27.03
C GLU A 497 -2.82 16.17 27.72
N ALA A 498 -2.61 16.10 29.05
CA ALA A 498 -2.05 17.22 29.79
C ALA A 498 -0.53 17.31 29.60
N PRO A 499 0.04 18.52 29.48
CA PRO A 499 1.49 18.68 29.42
C PRO A 499 2.15 18.26 30.74
N GLU A 500 3.27 17.57 30.62
CA GLU A 500 4.13 17.23 31.76
C GLU A 500 5.15 18.34 32.00
N TYR A 501 5.52 18.54 33.27
CA TYR A 501 6.51 19.53 33.66
C TYR A 501 7.70 18.87 34.37
N ASP A 502 8.90 19.42 34.18
CA ASP A 502 10.10 19.03 34.91
C ASP A 502 10.13 19.63 36.33
N GLU A 503 11.18 19.30 37.09
CA GLU A 503 11.35 19.77 38.48
C GLU A 503 11.48 21.30 38.60
N ASP A 504 11.86 21.98 37.51
CA ASP A 504 12.02 23.42 37.43
C ASP A 504 10.74 24.13 36.91
N GLY A 505 9.68 23.36 36.60
CA GLY A 505 8.39 23.86 36.11
C GLY A 505 8.37 24.17 34.61
N ASN A 506 9.36 23.74 33.84
CA ASN A 506 9.33 23.82 32.37
C ASN A 506 8.58 22.63 31.79
N VAL A 507 7.94 22.81 30.65
CA VAL A 507 7.27 21.71 29.94
C VAL A 507 8.31 20.71 29.49
N LYS A 508 8.13 19.43 29.84
CA LYS A 508 8.99 18.36 29.35
C LYS A 508 8.87 18.25 27.82
N PRO A 509 10.01 18.11 27.11
CA PRO A 509 9.97 17.84 25.69
C PRO A 509 9.26 16.52 25.37
N ILE A 510 8.59 16.46 24.23
CA ILE A 510 8.07 15.21 23.67
C ILE A 510 9.11 14.69 22.70
N TYR A 511 9.59 13.46 22.91
CA TYR A 511 10.58 12.83 22.04
C TYR A 511 9.94 11.76 21.14
N PHE A 512 10.09 11.92 19.84
CA PHE A 512 9.77 10.92 18.82
C PHE A 512 11.06 10.21 18.46
N SER A 513 11.07 8.89 18.57
CA SER A 513 12.25 8.12 18.21
C SER A 513 12.03 7.46 16.87
N THR A 514 13.00 7.59 15.97
CA THR A 514 13.02 6.78 14.76
C THR A 514 13.74 5.46 14.99
N GLU A 515 14.19 5.12 16.21
CA GLU A 515 14.95 3.89 16.49
C GLU A 515 14.19 2.60 16.11
N THR A 516 12.85 2.67 16.07
CA THR A 516 11.98 1.57 15.65
C THR A 516 11.29 1.82 14.31
N LEU A 517 11.63 2.90 13.60
CA LEU A 517 11.04 3.24 12.31
C LEU A 517 11.40 2.15 11.30
N CYS A 518 10.36 1.59 10.68
CA CYS A 518 10.48 0.71 9.53
C CYS A 518 9.62 1.25 8.40
N ALA A 519 10.20 1.39 7.22
CA ALA A 519 9.49 1.84 6.04
C ALA A 519 10.17 1.35 4.77
N LEU A 520 9.36 1.13 3.73
CA LEU A 520 9.78 0.74 2.39
C LEU A 520 8.98 1.57 1.39
N PHE A 521 9.66 2.30 0.50
CA PHE A 521 9.06 3.27 -0.42
C PHE A 521 9.51 3.01 -1.85
N GLN A 522 8.56 2.65 -2.71
CA GLN A 522 8.81 2.46 -4.16
C GLN A 522 8.41 3.71 -4.92
N THR A 523 9.28 4.71 -4.84
CA THR A 523 9.06 6.05 -5.40
C THR A 523 9.92 6.33 -6.63
N SER A 524 10.84 5.42 -6.94
CA SER A 524 11.68 5.47 -8.15
C SER A 524 10.83 5.21 -9.40
N PRO A 525 11.15 5.83 -10.55
CA PRO A 525 10.62 5.41 -11.85
C PRO A 525 10.97 3.95 -12.19
N ALA A 526 12.10 3.44 -11.69
CA ALA A 526 12.39 2.01 -11.68
C ALA A 526 11.56 1.35 -10.57
N LEU A 527 10.46 0.70 -10.95
CA LEU A 527 9.42 0.26 -10.01
C LEU A 527 9.90 -0.78 -8.98
N ASP A 528 10.96 -1.51 -9.30
CA ASP A 528 11.63 -2.50 -8.49
C ASP A 528 12.61 -1.92 -7.46
N ASP A 529 12.93 -0.63 -7.54
CA ASP A 529 13.74 0.05 -6.55
C ASP A 529 12.90 0.60 -5.40
N ALA A 530 13.41 0.45 -4.17
CA ALA A 530 12.77 0.95 -2.97
C ALA A 530 13.76 1.66 -2.03
N GLU A 531 13.42 2.86 -1.57
CA GLU A 531 14.06 3.43 -0.38
C GLU A 531 13.57 2.68 0.86
N TYR A 532 14.48 2.36 1.78
CA TYR A 532 14.11 1.65 3.00
C TYR A 532 14.81 2.20 4.23
N ILE A 533 14.14 2.02 5.36
CA ILE A 533 14.71 2.03 6.70
C ILE A 533 14.10 0.86 7.46
N THR A 534 14.90 0.07 8.17
CA THR A 534 14.42 -1.10 8.90
C THR A 534 15.20 -1.31 10.16
N THR A 535 14.52 -1.74 11.22
CA THR A 535 15.19 -2.32 12.38
C THR A 535 15.70 -3.70 12.05
N VAL A 536 16.86 -4.04 12.60
CA VAL A 536 17.51 -5.33 12.36
C VAL A 536 17.81 -6.01 13.69
N GLU A 537 17.33 -7.24 13.83
CA GLU A 537 17.53 -8.06 15.04
C GLU A 537 18.79 -8.92 14.92
N ASP A 538 19.09 -9.38 13.71
CA ASP A 538 20.20 -10.26 13.42
C ASP A 538 20.79 -9.92 12.05
N ILE A 539 22.12 -9.84 11.98
CA ILE A 539 22.87 -9.54 10.77
C ILE A 539 23.92 -10.61 10.59
N LYS A 540 23.73 -11.42 9.55
CA LYS A 540 24.59 -12.56 9.25
C LYS A 540 25.57 -12.23 8.14
N THR A 541 26.60 -13.04 8.07
CA THR A 541 27.49 -13.08 6.92
C THR A 541 27.16 -14.29 6.08
N VAL A 542 26.91 -14.07 4.79
CA VAL A 542 26.80 -15.14 3.80
C VAL A 542 27.85 -14.94 2.72
N SER A 543 28.15 -15.98 1.96
CA SER A 543 29.06 -15.91 0.82
C SER A 543 28.36 -16.41 -0.43
N ALA A 544 28.57 -15.70 -1.53
CA ALA A 544 28.08 -16.05 -2.86
C ALA A 544 29.00 -15.38 -3.89
N LEU A 545 29.15 -15.96 -5.08
CA LEU A 545 29.92 -15.35 -6.18
C LEU A 545 31.36 -14.94 -5.78
N GLY A 546 32.00 -15.67 -4.88
CA GLY A 546 33.34 -15.39 -4.38
C GLY A 546 33.42 -14.16 -3.45
N LYS A 547 32.29 -13.59 -3.05
CA LYS A 547 32.17 -12.39 -2.21
C LYS A 547 31.46 -12.69 -0.89
N SER A 548 31.55 -11.74 0.04
CA SER A 548 30.84 -11.79 1.32
C SER A 548 29.74 -10.73 1.33
N PHE A 549 28.59 -11.09 1.88
CA PHE A 549 27.43 -10.22 2.00
C PHE A 549 26.97 -10.14 3.46
N TRP A 550 26.44 -8.98 3.86
CA TRP A 550 25.56 -8.89 5.02
C TRP A 550 24.19 -9.40 4.60
N LYS A 551 23.59 -10.25 5.44
CA LYS A 551 22.22 -10.72 5.30
C LYS A 551 21.41 -10.29 6.53
N PHE A 552 20.30 -9.62 6.30
CA PHE A 552 19.33 -9.24 7.32
C PHE A 552 17.94 -9.22 6.70
N ASP A 553 16.93 -9.01 7.54
CA ASP A 553 15.55 -8.98 7.13
C ASP A 553 15.05 -7.52 7.10
N THR A 554 14.51 -7.09 5.95
CA THR A 554 13.86 -5.78 5.82
C THR A 554 12.37 -5.93 6.03
N LEU A 555 11.80 -5.15 6.94
CA LEU A 555 10.36 -5.11 7.17
C LEU A 555 9.67 -4.39 6.02
N TYR A 556 8.73 -5.06 5.34
CA TYR A 556 7.87 -4.43 4.32
C TYR A 556 6.42 -4.29 4.78
N ARG A 557 6.04 -4.97 5.87
CA ARG A 557 4.72 -4.93 6.46
C ARG A 557 4.78 -5.35 7.93
N SER A 558 4.18 -4.55 8.82
CA SER A 558 3.94 -4.89 10.22
C SER A 558 2.44 -5.14 10.42
N GLU A 559 2.08 -6.17 11.19
CA GLU A 559 0.70 -6.57 11.51
C GLU A 559 0.64 -7.06 12.97
N ASP A 560 -0.56 -7.03 13.57
CA ASP A 560 -0.82 -7.53 14.93
C ASP A 560 -0.40 -9.00 15.13
N ASP A 561 -0.50 -9.83 14.08
CA ASP A 561 -0.18 -11.25 14.10
C ASP A 561 1.28 -11.56 13.70
N GLY A 562 2.07 -10.54 13.33
CA GLY A 562 3.49 -10.66 13.06
C GLY A 562 4.01 -9.81 11.91
N ASP A 563 5.33 -9.61 11.95
CA ASP A 563 6.07 -8.82 10.97
C ASP A 563 6.38 -9.62 9.70
N SER A 564 6.07 -9.04 8.54
CA SER A 564 6.40 -9.59 7.23
C SER A 564 7.71 -8.97 6.72
N LYS A 565 8.68 -9.84 6.43
CA LYS A 565 10.08 -9.48 6.21
C LYS A 565 10.59 -10.03 4.87
N ILE A 566 11.40 -9.24 4.15
CA ILE A 566 12.09 -9.65 2.94
C ILE A 566 13.58 -9.85 3.25
N PRO A 567 14.17 -11.01 2.93
CA PRO A 567 15.60 -11.24 3.09
C PRO A 567 16.37 -10.30 2.17
N THR A 568 17.28 -9.55 2.77
CA THR A 568 18.02 -8.47 2.14
C THR A 568 19.53 -8.70 2.23
N PHE A 569 20.23 -8.52 1.12
CA PHE A 569 21.65 -8.78 1.00
C PHE A 569 22.42 -7.53 0.59
N VAL A 570 23.50 -7.22 1.30
CA VAL A 570 24.39 -6.09 1.00
C VAL A 570 25.81 -6.60 0.77
N LEU A 571 26.42 -6.26 -0.36
CA LEU A 571 27.84 -6.57 -0.59
C LEU A 571 28.72 -5.92 0.48
N LYS A 572 29.56 -6.71 1.15
CA LYS A 572 30.47 -6.18 2.15
C LYS A 572 31.56 -5.34 1.52
N SER A 573 31.75 -4.14 2.05
CA SER A 573 32.80 -3.22 1.66
C SER A 573 33.33 -2.46 2.87
N GLU A 574 34.45 -1.74 2.70
CA GLU A 574 34.97 -0.86 3.74
C GLU A 574 33.98 0.23 4.18
N LYS A 575 33.05 0.63 3.29
CA LYS A 575 32.06 1.68 3.55
C LYS A 575 30.95 1.22 4.52
N ASN A 576 30.65 -0.07 4.55
CA ASN A 576 29.53 -0.63 5.32
C ASN A 576 29.96 -1.68 6.36
N LYS A 577 31.23 -1.66 6.76
CA LYS A 577 31.78 -2.59 7.75
C LYS A 577 31.15 -2.49 9.14
N ALA A 578 30.56 -1.33 9.47
CA ALA A 578 29.91 -1.08 10.75
C ALA A 578 28.47 -1.62 10.83
N LEU A 579 27.93 -2.14 9.72
CA LEU A 579 26.58 -2.69 9.71
C LEU A 579 26.44 -3.88 10.66
N ASP A 580 27.52 -4.62 10.97
CA ASP A 580 27.49 -5.78 11.89
C ASP A 580 26.94 -5.49 13.29
N LYS A 581 26.89 -4.21 13.68
CA LYS A 581 26.39 -3.73 14.98
C LYS A 581 25.24 -2.76 14.86
N ALA A 582 24.77 -2.50 13.64
CA ALA A 582 23.65 -1.60 13.43
C ALA A 582 22.39 -2.21 14.07
N THR A 583 21.61 -1.39 14.75
CA THR A 583 20.25 -1.76 15.21
C THR A 583 19.19 -1.32 14.21
N GLN A 584 19.57 -0.46 13.28
CA GLN A 584 18.73 0.05 12.21
C GLN A 584 19.59 0.31 10.97
N ILE A 585 19.04 0.01 9.80
CA ILE A 585 19.72 0.17 8.52
C ILE A 585 18.78 0.93 7.57
N GLN A 586 19.33 1.88 6.83
CA GLN A 586 18.65 2.55 5.73
C GLN A 586 19.47 2.46 4.44
N GLY A 587 18.80 2.63 3.30
CA GLY A 587 19.44 2.67 1.99
C GLY A 587 18.43 2.51 0.86
N PHE A 588 18.87 1.89 -0.22
CA PHE A 588 18.03 1.51 -1.33
C PHE A 588 18.07 -0.01 -1.53
N LEU A 589 16.93 -0.58 -1.91
CA LEU A 589 16.76 -1.96 -2.30
C LEU A 589 16.48 -2.02 -3.78
N TRP A 590 16.99 -3.06 -4.40
CA TRP A 590 16.46 -3.60 -5.64
C TRP A 590 15.72 -4.89 -5.32
N LEU A 591 14.41 -4.91 -5.57
CA LEU A 591 13.54 -6.05 -5.33
C LEU A 591 13.50 -6.95 -6.56
N THR A 592 13.99 -8.17 -6.39
CA THR A 592 13.94 -9.22 -7.40
C THR A 592 13.00 -10.33 -6.95
N GLY A 593 12.23 -10.88 -7.86
CA GLY A 593 11.35 -12.00 -7.57
C GLY A 593 11.18 -12.94 -8.73
N TYR A 594 10.51 -14.06 -8.48
CA TYR A 594 10.12 -15.01 -9.52
C TYR A 594 8.91 -15.83 -9.05
N LEU A 595 8.13 -16.36 -9.99
CA LEU A 595 6.98 -17.20 -9.68
C LEU A 595 7.43 -18.44 -8.88
N ALA A 596 6.85 -18.62 -7.69
CA ALA A 596 7.01 -19.85 -6.92
C ALA A 596 6.26 -20.95 -7.70
N GLU A 597 6.98 -21.82 -8.40
CA GLU A 597 6.36 -22.87 -9.22
C GLU A 597 5.25 -23.61 -8.44
N VAL A 598 4.07 -23.73 -9.07
CA VAL A 598 3.19 -24.87 -8.82
C VAL A 598 4.02 -26.09 -9.16
N LEU A 599 4.47 -26.85 -8.16
CA LEU A 599 5.14 -28.15 -8.35
C LEU A 599 4.32 -28.99 -9.34
N ILE A 600 4.70 -28.97 -10.62
CA ILE A 600 4.18 -29.91 -11.60
C ILE A 600 4.84 -31.24 -11.26
N LYS A 601 4.04 -32.16 -10.76
CA LYS A 601 4.42 -33.57 -10.58
C LYS A 601 4.65 -34.26 -11.92
#